data_AF-V9XK49-F1
#
_entry.id   AF-V9XK49-F1
#
_cell.length_a   1.000
_cell.length_b   1.000
_cell.length_c   1.000
_cell.angle_alpha   90.00
_cell.angle_beta   90.00
_cell.angle_gamma   90.00
#
_symmetry.space_group_name_H-M   'P 1'
#
loop_
_entity.id
_entity.type
_entity.pdbx_description
1 polymer ?
#
loop_
_entity_poly.entity_id
_entity_poly.type
_entity_poly.pdbx_seq_one_letter_code
_entity_poly.pdbx_strand_id
1 'polypeptide(L)'
;MRLSFPLLVHLPALRSGCTHAGSSTIDIDTTDGDTPARIHTFSGPPIGEPVVLGGPFVMNTKVEITNAFEDFHAGKFGDIPRRSRLQYL
;
A
#
# COMPACT_ATOMS: atom_id res chain seq x y z
N MET A 1 8.87 25.20 -16.93
CA MET A 1 9.60 23.98 -17.35
C MET A 1 10.63 23.62 -16.28
N ARG A 2 10.18 23.04 -15.15
CA ARG A 2 11.01 22.35 -14.14
C ARG A 2 10.04 21.56 -13.24
N LEU A 3 9.83 20.28 -13.54
CA LEU A 3 9.30 19.33 -12.58
C LEU A 3 10.44 18.40 -12.20
N SER A 4 11.20 18.86 -11.20
CA SER A 4 12.15 18.06 -10.47
C SER A 4 11.36 17.12 -9.58
N PHE A 5 11.24 15.86 -9.98
CA PHE A 5 10.81 14.77 -9.10
C PHE A 5 11.98 13.77 -8.96
N PRO A 6 12.90 13.98 -8.00
CA PRO A 6 13.83 12.96 -7.59
C PRO A 6 13.28 12.31 -6.32
N LEU A 7 12.53 11.21 -6.47
CA LEU A 7 12.47 10.23 -5.38
C LEU A 7 12.45 8.83 -5.98
N LEU A 8 13.53 8.53 -6.69
CA LEU A 8 13.95 7.16 -6.87
C LEU A 8 14.50 6.71 -5.51
N VAL A 9 13.62 6.17 -4.67
CA VAL A 9 14.04 5.35 -3.52
C VAL A 9 14.63 4.06 -4.08
N HIS A 10 15.90 4.12 -4.49
CA HIS A 10 16.73 2.94 -4.63
C HIS A 10 17.08 2.51 -3.21
N LEU A 11 16.14 1.87 -2.53
CA LEU A 11 16.44 1.09 -1.34
C LEU A 11 17.26 -0.10 -1.83
N PRO A 12 18.55 -0.22 -1.46
CA PRO A 12 19.24 -1.48 -1.65
C PRO A 12 18.43 -2.51 -0.86
N ALA A 13 18.05 -3.60 -1.54
CA ALA A 13 17.37 -4.72 -0.91
C ALA A 13 18.24 -5.18 0.28
N LEU A 14 17.86 -4.76 1.48
CA LEU A 14 18.40 -5.32 2.70
C LEU A 14 17.90 -6.77 2.73
N ARG A 15 18.74 -7.70 2.28
CA ARG A 15 18.60 -9.14 2.52
C ARG A 15 18.76 -9.40 4.02
N SER A 16 17.78 -8.97 4.78
CA SER A 16 17.60 -9.36 6.17
C SER A 16 16.13 -9.67 6.29
N GLY A 17 15.78 -10.90 5.93
CA GLY A 17 14.56 -11.48 6.48
C GLY A 17 14.67 -11.33 7.99
N CYS A 18 13.77 -10.57 8.59
CA CYS A 18 13.65 -10.52 10.03
C CYS A 18 13.21 -11.92 10.50
N THR A 19 14.16 -12.82 10.66
CA THR A 19 13.96 -14.11 11.32
C THR A 19 13.91 -13.84 12.83
N HIS A 20 12.87 -13.15 13.29
CA HIS A 20 12.59 -13.10 14.72
C HIS A 20 11.99 -14.45 15.11
N ALA A 21 12.86 -15.35 15.58
CA ALA A 21 12.48 -16.61 16.23
C ALA A 21 11.98 -16.34 17.67
N GLY A 22 11.04 -15.41 17.83
CA GLY A 22 10.52 -14.99 19.13
C GLY A 22 9.24 -14.16 19.02
N SER A 23 8.48 -14.13 20.11
CA SER A 23 7.31 -13.25 20.25
C SER A 23 7.74 -11.78 20.25
N SER A 24 7.06 -10.94 19.48
CA SER A 24 7.18 -9.48 19.56
C SER A 24 6.04 -8.91 20.39
N THR A 25 6.35 -7.99 21.30
CA THR A 25 5.36 -7.30 22.13
C THR A 25 5.19 -5.87 21.62
N ILE A 26 3.94 -5.40 21.56
CA ILE A 26 3.60 -4.00 21.29
C ILE A 26 2.96 -3.46 22.57
N ASP A 27 3.66 -2.57 23.26
CA ASP A 27 3.14 -1.89 24.44
C ASP A 27 2.31 -0.68 23.99
N ILE A 28 1.09 -0.56 24.52
CA ILE A 28 0.14 0.50 24.20
C ILE A 28 -0.33 1.12 25.50
N ASP A 29 0.05 2.37 25.72
CA ASP A 29 -0.46 3.19 26.81
C ASP A 29 -1.43 4.25 26.25
N THR A 30 -2.55 4.43 26.94
CA THR A 30 -3.46 5.56 26.73
C THR A 30 -3.28 6.54 27.89
N THR A 31 -3.36 7.84 27.61
CA THR A 31 -3.41 8.85 28.69
C THR A 31 -4.70 8.70 29.49
N ASP A 32 -4.67 9.05 30.78
CA ASP A 32 -5.88 9.22 31.59
C ASP A 32 -6.75 10.32 30.97
N GLY A 33 -7.83 9.89 30.33
CA GLY A 33 -8.82 10.76 29.76
C GLY A 33 -10.11 9.97 29.55
N ASP A 34 -11.25 10.61 29.80
CA ASP A 34 -12.59 9.99 29.72
C ASP A 34 -13.02 9.61 28.28
N THR A 35 -12.09 9.53 27.33
CA THR A 35 -12.35 9.29 25.90
C THR A 35 -11.81 7.92 25.48
N PRO A 36 -12.65 7.05 24.87
CA PRO A 36 -12.22 5.73 24.45
C PRO A 36 -11.23 5.79 23.26
N ALA A 37 -10.13 5.06 23.36
CA ALA A 37 -9.23 4.79 22.24
C ALA A 37 -9.76 3.61 21.39
N ARG A 38 -9.59 3.70 20.06
CA ARG A 38 -9.85 2.59 19.13
C ARG A 38 -8.58 2.28 18.34
N ILE A 39 -8.18 1.01 18.33
CA ILE A 39 -6.92 0.56 17.76
C ILE A 39 -7.20 -0.58 16.79
N HIS A 40 -6.55 -0.53 15.63
CA HIS A 40 -6.52 -1.59 14.63
C HIS A 40 -5.08 -2.00 14.38
N THR A 41 -4.78 -3.28 14.57
CA THR A 41 -3.44 -3.84 14.39
C THR A 41 -3.46 -4.86 13.27
N PHE A 42 -2.47 -4.77 12.37
CA PHE A 42 -2.28 -5.70 11.27
C PHE A 42 -0.84 -6.21 11.30
N SER A 43 -0.67 -7.51 11.13
CA SER A 43 0.63 -8.16 11.05
C SER A 43 0.58 -9.27 10.00
N GLY A 44 1.69 -9.48 9.31
CA GLY A 44 1.80 -10.54 8.32
C GLY A 44 3.25 -10.79 7.91
N PRO A 45 3.52 -11.93 7.24
CA PRO A 45 4.83 -12.19 6.68
C PRO A 45 5.19 -11.11 5.64
N PRO A 46 6.47 -10.75 5.51
CA PRO A 46 6.91 -9.88 4.41
C PRO A 46 6.54 -10.48 3.06
N ILE A 47 6.06 -9.65 2.13
CA ILE A 47 5.67 -10.08 0.77
C ILE A 47 6.87 -10.67 0.00
N GLY A 48 8.07 -10.12 0.20
CA GLY A 48 9.30 -10.66 -0.38
C GLY A 48 9.49 -10.35 -1.87
N GLU A 49 8.60 -9.59 -2.49
CA GLU A 49 8.64 -9.23 -3.91
C GLU A 49 8.80 -7.71 -4.12
N PRO A 50 9.32 -7.26 -5.27
CA PRO A 50 9.31 -5.85 -5.63
C PRO A 50 7.89 -5.30 -5.65
N VAL A 51 7.72 -4.07 -5.18
CA VAL A 51 6.44 -3.36 -5.17
C VAL A 51 6.59 -2.06 -5.94
N VAL A 52 5.76 -1.88 -6.96
CA VAL A 52 5.68 -0.68 -7.79
C VAL A 52 4.25 -0.17 -7.76
N LEU A 53 4.08 1.08 -7.34
CA LEU A 53 2.78 1.76 -7.23
C LEU A 53 2.57 2.70 -8.43
N GLY A 54 1.40 2.60 -9.06
CA GLY A 54 0.96 3.48 -10.14
C GLY A 54 -0.52 3.81 -10.01
N GLY A 55 -0.85 4.85 -9.23
CA GLY A 55 -2.24 5.24 -8.99
C GLY A 55 -3.05 4.14 -8.29
N PRO A 56 -4.16 3.64 -8.88
CA PRO A 56 -4.97 2.58 -8.29
C PRO A 56 -4.36 1.17 -8.42
N PHE A 57 -3.21 1.03 -9.10
CA PHE A 57 -2.59 -0.26 -9.39
C PHE A 57 -1.28 -0.44 -8.61
N VAL A 58 -1.09 -1.66 -8.10
CA VAL A 58 0.15 -2.13 -7.45
C VAL A 58 0.61 -3.39 -8.19
N MET A 59 1.84 -3.38 -8.69
CA MET A 59 2.44 -4.47 -9.47
C MET A 59 3.91 -4.69 -9.07
N ASN A 60 4.59 -5.66 -9.66
CA ASN A 60 5.99 -5.93 -9.37
C ASN A 60 6.95 -5.12 -10.28
N THR A 61 6.51 -4.70 -11.47
CA THR A 61 7.33 -3.92 -12.42
C THR A 61 6.63 -2.67 -12.98
N LYS A 62 7.42 -1.72 -13.50
CA LYS A 62 6.88 -0.51 -14.17
C LYS A 62 6.13 -0.84 -15.45
N VAL A 63 6.55 -1.87 -16.18
CA VAL A 63 5.90 -2.31 -17.43
C VAL A 63 4.50 -2.86 -17.13
N GLU A 64 4.35 -3.64 -16.06
CA GLU A 64 3.04 -4.13 -15.61
C GLU A 64 2.09 -3.00 -15.24
N ILE A 65 2.59 -1.91 -14.63
CA ILE A 65 1.77 -0.72 -14.38
C ILE A 65 1.26 -0.11 -15.69
N THR A 66 2.13 0.07 -16.69
CA THR A 66 1.70 0.59 -18.00
C THR A 66 0.63 -0.30 -18.63
N ASN A 67 0.85 -1.62 -18.64
CA ASN A 67 -0.11 -2.59 -19.17
C ASN A 67 -1.44 -2.55 -18.41
N ALA A 68 -1.42 -2.41 -17.08
CA ALA A 68 -2.63 -2.31 -16.26
C ALA A 68 -3.48 -1.07 -16.63
N PHE A 69 -2.83 0.07 -16.91
CA PHE A 69 -3.54 1.25 -17.40
C PHE A 69 -4.10 1.05 -18.81
N GLU A 70 -3.37 0.38 -19.70
CA GLU A 70 -3.87 0.04 -21.04
C GLU A 70 -5.11 -0.85 -20.96
N ASP A 71 -5.08 -1.89 -20.12
CA ASP A 71 -6.20 -2.79 -19.89
C ASP A 71 -7.40 -2.06 -19.26
N PHE A 72 -7.14 -1.11 -18.36
CA PHE A 72 -8.16 -0.24 -17.77
C PHE A 72 -8.84 0.64 -18.82
N HIS A 73 -8.05 1.30 -19.66
CA HIS A 73 -8.59 2.12 -20.76
C HIS A 73 -9.30 1.28 -21.82
N ALA A 74 -8.88 0.04 -22.03
CA ALA A 74 -9.53 -0.92 -22.92
C ALA A 74 -10.83 -1.51 -22.33
N GLY A 75 -11.19 -1.17 -21.08
CA GLY A 75 -12.41 -1.66 -20.43
C GLY A 75 -12.35 -3.13 -20.01
N LYS A 76 -11.17 -3.73 -19.91
CA LYS A 76 -11.01 -5.15 -19.57
C LYS A 76 -11.34 -5.48 -18.10
N PHE A 77 -11.43 -4.47 -17.25
CA PHE A 77 -11.84 -4.61 -15.85
C PHE A 77 -13.37 -4.61 -15.66
N GLY A 78 -14.13 -4.59 -16.76
CA GLY A 78 -15.60 -4.60 -16.75
C GLY A 78 -16.21 -3.21 -16.52
N ASP A 79 -17.54 -3.16 -16.54
CA ASP A 79 -18.29 -1.95 -16.24
C ASP A 79 -18.18 -1.61 -14.76
N ILE A 80 -17.49 -0.51 -14.43
CA ILE A 80 -17.49 0.04 -13.08
C ILE A 80 -18.76 0.90 -12.93
N PRO A 81 -19.78 0.44 -12.19
CA PRO A 81 -21.00 1.22 -12.03
C PRO A 81 -20.67 2.56 -11.37
N ARG A 82 -21.06 3.68 -12.00
CA ARG A 82 -20.85 5.06 -11.50
C ARG A 82 -21.58 5.36 -10.16
N ARG A 83 -22.16 4.35 -9.51
CA ARG A 83 -23.00 4.46 -8.32
C ARG A 83 -22.24 4.19 -7.01
N SER A 84 -20.96 4.53 -6.97
CA SER A 84 -20.14 4.64 -5.75
C SER A 84 -19.78 6.10 -5.43
N ARG A 85 -20.59 7.07 -5.90
CA ARG A 85 -20.62 8.42 -5.32
C ARG A 85 -21.12 8.26 -3.89
N LEU A 86 -20.18 8.18 -2.94
CA LEU A 86 -20.40 8.02 -1.50
C LEU A 86 -21.59 8.88 -1.07
N GLN A 87 -22.74 8.23 -0.87
CA GLN A 87 -23.87 8.84 -0.19
C GLN A 87 -23.61 8.66 1.30
N TYR A 88 -22.81 9.58 1.83
CA TYR A 88 -22.78 9.84 3.26
C TYR A 88 -23.07 11.32 3.45
N LEU A 89 -24.34 11.67 3.26
CA LEU A 89 -24.98 12.88 3.76
C LEU A 89 -26.22 12.43 4.53
#